data_AF-A0A920KVP0-F1
#
_entry.id   AF-A0A920KVP0-F1
#
_cell.length_a   1.000
_cell.length_b   1.000
_cell.length_c   1.000
_cell.angle_alpha   90.00
_cell.angle_beta   90.00
_cell.angle_gamma   90.00
#
_symmetry.space_group_name_H-M   'P 1'
#
loop_
_entity.id
_entity.type
_entity.pdbx_description
1 polymer ?
#
loop_
_entity_poly.entity_id
_entity_poly.type
_entity_poly.pdbx_seq_one_letter_code
_entity_poly.pdbx_strand_id
1 'polypeptide(L)'
;MLRFIAGRLIVVIAVAITLSFITFFLLNYAIDPAQAVAGEEALFEEIEQVRIQYGFDRPILERYFEWASGVMRGNFGESYTGISQFTYWF
;
A
#
# COMPACT_ATOMS: atom_id res chain seq x y z
N MET A 1 -16.72 5.35 -33.17
CA MET A 1 -15.35 5.44 -32.59
C MET A 1 -15.39 5.88 -31.13
N LEU A 2 -15.90 7.07 -30.80
CA LEU A 2 -15.92 7.59 -29.42
C LEU A 2 -16.66 6.70 -28.39
N ARG A 3 -17.84 6.14 -28.76
CA ARG A 3 -18.59 5.19 -27.90
C ARG A 3 -17.84 3.88 -27.64
N PHE A 4 -17.06 3.43 -28.63
CA PHE A 4 -16.23 2.23 -28.51
C PHE A 4 -15.02 2.47 -27.60
N ILE A 5 -14.37 3.64 -27.73
CA ILE A 5 -13.26 4.06 -26.87
C ILE A 5 -13.74 4.22 -25.42
N ALA A 6 -14.88 4.89 -25.20
CA ALA A 6 -15.47 5.05 -23.86
C ALA A 6 -15.79 3.69 -23.22
N GLY A 7 -16.37 2.75 -23.98
CA GLY A 7 -16.63 1.39 -23.49
C GLY A 7 -15.34 0.66 -23.08
N ARG A 8 -14.26 0.79 -23.86
CA ARG A 8 -12.96 0.22 -23.49
C ARG A 8 -12.35 0.87 -22.25
N LEU A 9 -12.44 2.19 -22.12
CA LEU A 9 -11.90 2.90 -20.96
C LEU A 9 -12.58 2.45 -19.66
N ILE A 10 -13.89 2.22 -19.67
CA ILE A 10 -14.61 1.70 -18.50
C ILE A 10 -14.07 0.33 -18.08
N VAL A 11 -13.85 -0.57 -19.05
CA VAL A 11 -13.29 -1.90 -18.77
C VAL A 11 -11.88 -1.80 -18.20
N VAL A 12 -11.02 -0.95 -18.78
CA VAL A 12 -9.65 -0.73 -18.28
C VAL A 12 -9.66 -0.21 -16.85
N ILE A 13 -10.49 0.79 -16.56
CA ILE A 13 -10.61 1.37 -15.22
C ILE A 13 -11.14 0.32 -14.23
N ALA A 14 -12.17 -0.46 -14.61
CA ALA A 14 -12.71 -1.51 -13.76
C ALA A 14 -11.67 -2.59 -13.43
N VAL A 15 -10.89 -3.03 -14.43
CA VAL A 15 -9.80 -3.99 -14.23
C VAL A 15 -8.71 -3.41 -13.34
N ALA A 16 -8.31 -2.16 -13.56
CA ALA A 16 -7.28 -1.50 -12.74
C ALA A 16 -7.72 -1.38 -11.27
N ILE A 17 -8.96 -0.95 -11.02
CA ILE A 17 -9.52 -0.86 -9.66
C ILE A 17 -9.56 -2.25 -9.02
N THR A 18 -10.09 -3.25 -9.73
CA THR A 18 -10.21 -4.62 -9.22
C THR A 18 -8.84 -5.19 -8.86
N LEU A 19 -7.86 -5.08 -9.76
CA LEU A 19 -6.50 -5.53 -9.49
C LEU A 19 -5.89 -4.77 -8.32
N SER A 20 -6.02 -3.45 -8.26
CA SER A 20 -5.46 -2.65 -7.17
C SER A 20 -6.05 -3.04 -5.81
N PHE A 21 -7.35 -3.30 -5.75
CA PHE A 21 -8.01 -3.73 -4.53
C PHE A 21 -7.53 -5.12 -4.10
N ILE A 22 -7.49 -6.08 -5.04
CA ILE A 22 -7.05 -7.44 -4.76
C ILE A 22 -5.59 -7.46 -4.31
N THR A 23 -4.69 -6.76 -5.01
CA THR A 23 -3.27 -6.74 -4.65
C THR A 23 -3.06 -6.05 -3.31
N PHE A 24 -3.72 -4.92 -3.06
CA PHE A 24 -3.64 -4.22 -1.78
C PHE A 24 -4.10 -5.12 -0.63
N PHE A 25 -5.23 -5.81 -0.81
CA PHE A 25 -5.77 -6.71 0.19
C PHE A 25 -4.85 -7.91 0.44
N LEU A 26 -4.39 -8.58 -0.62
CA LEU A 26 -3.52 -9.75 -0.49
C LEU A 26 -2.20 -9.42 0.19
N LEU A 27 -1.57 -8.29 -0.15
CA LEU A 27 -0.30 -7.88 0.46
C LEU A 27 -0.46 -7.58 1.96
N ASN A 28 -1.52 -6.84 2.33
CA ASN A 28 -1.79 -6.51 3.74
C ASN A 28 -2.36 -7.68 4.55
N TYR A 29 -2.89 -8.72 3.88
CA TYR A 29 -3.34 -9.94 4.54
C TYR A 29 -2.20 -10.94 4.72
N ALA A 30 -1.29 -11.04 3.75
CA ALA A 30 -0.18 -11.99 3.79
C ALA A 30 0.92 -11.57 4.76
N ILE A 31 1.18 -10.25 4.89
CA ILE A 31 2.26 -9.70 5.71
C ILE A 31 1.68 -8.57 6.56
N ASP A 32 2.04 -8.56 7.85
CA ASP A 32 1.71 -7.44 8.73
C ASP A 32 2.52 -6.21 8.30
N PRO A 33 1.88 -5.13 7.83
CA PRO A 33 2.58 -3.94 7.35
C PRO A 33 3.42 -3.28 8.46
N ALA A 34 3.04 -3.42 9.74
CA ALA A 34 3.84 -2.90 10.84
C ALA A 34 5.17 -3.64 10.96
N GLN A 35 5.17 -4.97 10.83
CA GLN A 35 6.40 -5.77 10.83
C GLN A 35 7.25 -5.51 9.60
N ALA A 36 6.62 -5.37 8.42
CA ALA A 36 7.34 -5.06 7.19
C ALA A 36 8.08 -3.72 7.23
N VAL A 37 7.53 -2.73 7.95
CA VAL A 37 8.16 -1.41 8.13
C VAL A 37 9.16 -1.41 9.28
N ALA A 38 8.87 -2.07 10.40
CA ALA A 38 9.76 -2.13 11.55
C ALA A 38 11.04 -2.95 11.28
N GLY A 39 10.95 -3.95 10.39
CA GLY A 39 12.06 -4.85 10.05
C GLY A 39 12.02 -6.16 10.85
N GLU A 40 12.77 -7.17 10.37
CA GLU A 40 12.75 -8.53 10.95
C GLU A 40 13.28 -8.61 12.38
N GLU A 41 14.16 -7.68 12.79
CA GLU A 41 14.80 -7.66 14.11
C GLU A 41 14.09 -6.74 15.13
N ALA A 42 12.99 -6.09 14.74
CA ALA A 42 12.29 -5.14 15.60
C ALA A 42 11.66 -5.82 16.83
N LEU A 43 11.76 -5.16 17.98
CA LEU A 43 11.11 -5.61 19.20
C LEU A 43 9.58 -5.47 19.08
N PHE A 44 8.84 -6.27 19.85
CA PHE A 44 7.37 -6.22 19.83
C PHE A 44 6.83 -4.82 20.16
N GLU A 45 7.41 -4.11 21.13
CA GLU A 45 7.00 -2.73 21.42
C GLU A 45 7.25 -1.77 20.25
N GLU A 46 8.32 -1.97 19.47
CA GLU A 46 8.66 -1.13 18.32
C GLU A 46 7.69 -1.37 17.15
N ILE A 47 7.34 -2.63 16.91
CA ILE A 47 6.32 -3.00 15.91
C ILE A 47 4.97 -2.35 16.25
N GLU A 48 4.56 -2.37 17.51
CA GLU A 48 3.28 -1.78 17.92
C GLU A 48 3.29 -0.25 17.87
N GLN A 49 4.43 0.38 18.18
CA GLN A 49 4.61 1.82 17.96
C GLN A 49 4.48 2.19 16.48
N VAL A 50 5.13 1.43 15.59
CA VAL A 50 5.02 1.59 14.13
C VAL A 50 3.57 1.39 13.68
N ARG A 51 2.87 0.39 14.23
CA ARG A 51 1.46 0.13 13.90
C ARG A 51 0.59 1.37 14.14
N ILE A 52 0.71 1.97 15.32
CA ILE A 52 -0.09 3.14 15.71
C ILE A 52 0.36 4.38 14.93
N GLN A 53 1.68 4.58 14.77
CA GLN A 53 2.24 5.76 14.09
C GLN A 53 1.79 5.86 12.63
N TYR A 54 1.80 4.75 11.89
CA TYR A 54 1.38 4.71 10.48
C TYR A 54 -0.10 4.37 10.30
N GLY A 55 -0.84 4.17 11.38
CA GLY A 55 -2.26 3.86 11.35
C GLY A 55 -2.56 2.51 10.70
N PHE A 56 -1.68 1.52 10.88
CA PHE A 56 -1.86 0.13 10.41
C PHE A 56 -2.86 -0.66 11.27
N ASP A 57 -3.27 -0.11 12.41
CA ASP A 57 -4.38 -0.57 13.25
C ASP A 57 -5.77 -0.23 12.66
N ARG A 58 -5.83 0.74 11.73
CA ARG A 58 -7.09 1.18 11.11
C ARG A 58 -7.67 0.13 10.16
N PRO A 59 -9.00 0.13 9.94
CA PRO A 59 -9.65 -0.78 9.00
C PRO A 59 -9.01 -0.74 7.60
N ILE A 60 -8.79 -1.91 7.02
CA ILE A 60 -8.11 -2.05 5.71
C ILE A 60 -8.79 -1.28 4.58
N LEU A 61 -10.12 -1.13 4.64
CA LEU A 61 -10.90 -0.36 3.65
C LEU A 61 -10.60 1.13 3.75
N GLU A 62 -10.49 1.69 4.96
CA GLU A 62 -10.13 3.10 5.16
C GLU A 62 -8.74 3.38 4.60
N ARG A 63 -7.78 2.49 4.91
CA ARG A 63 -6.40 2.57 4.39
C ARG A 63 -6.35 2.50 2.86
N TYR A 64 -7.15 1.63 2.25
CA TYR A 64 -7.25 1.53 0.79
C TYR A 64 -7.80 2.81 0.16
N PHE A 65 -8.89 3.38 0.69
CA PHE A 65 -9.47 4.60 0.14
C PHE A 65 -8.56 5.81 0.31
N GLU A 66 -7.86 5.92 1.44
CA GLU A 66 -6.87 6.97 1.67
C GLU A 66 -5.74 6.87 0.62
N TRP A 67 -5.15 5.69 0.46
CA TRP A 67 -4.13 5.43 -0.57
C TRP A 67 -4.65 5.69 -1.99
N ALA A 68 -5.80 5.15 -2.35
CA ALA A 68 -6.39 5.30 -3.68
C ALA A 68 -6.68 6.78 -3.99
N SER A 69 -7.13 7.56 -3.01
CA SER A 69 -7.36 9.00 -3.16
C SER A 69 -6.05 9.77 -3.41
N GLY A 70 -4.96 9.36 -2.75
CA GLY A 70 -3.62 9.88 -3.00
C GLY A 70 -3.17 9.59 -4.43
N VAL A 71 -3.31 8.34 -4.88
CA VAL A 71 -2.87 7.90 -6.22
C VAL A 71 -3.61 8.68 -7.30
N MET A 72 -4.91 8.92 -7.14
CA MET A 72 -5.71 9.74 -8.07
C MET A 72 -5.23 11.21 -8.13
N ARG A 73 -4.55 11.69 -7.10
CA ARG A 73 -3.91 13.02 -7.05
C ARG A 73 -2.43 12.99 -7.46
N GLY A 74 -1.91 11.84 -7.91
CA GLY A 74 -0.50 11.65 -8.25
C GLY A 74 0.43 11.42 -7.05
N ASN A 75 -0.12 11.23 -5.85
CA ASN A 75 0.64 10.89 -4.65
C ASN A 75 0.58 9.37 -4.42
N PHE A 76 1.70 8.68 -4.60
CA PHE A 76 1.76 7.22 -4.46
C PHE A 76 1.98 6.74 -3.00
N GLY A 77 2.02 7.66 -2.04
CA GLY A 77 2.36 7.39 -0.65
C GLY A 77 3.86 7.54 -0.38
N GLU A 78 4.23 7.43 0.90
CA GLU A 78 5.63 7.45 1.31
C GLU A 78 6.25 6.06 1.23
N SER A 79 7.50 5.99 0.76
CA SER A 79 8.29 4.76 0.82
C SER A 79 8.81 4.59 2.24
N TYR A 80 8.39 3.53 2.91
CA TYR A 80 8.88 3.18 4.24
C TYR A 80 10.24 2.48 4.23
N THR A 81 10.84 2.28 3.05
CA THR A 81 12.17 1.67 2.94
C THR A 81 13.24 2.66 3.40
N GLY A 82 13.72 2.50 4.63
CA GLY A 82 15.06 2.91 5.00
C GLY A 82 16.06 1.98 4.32
N ILE A 83 16.65 2.40 3.19
CA ILE A 83 17.81 1.73 2.59
C ILE A 83 19.04 2.02 3.48
N SER A 84 19.02 1.59 4.74
CA SER A 84 20.13 1.75 5.69
C SER A 84 20.97 0.48 5.84
N GLN A 85 20.46 -0.69 5.41
CA GLN A 85 21.23 -1.94 5.46
C GLN A 85 22.06 -2.22 4.19
N PHE A 86 21.86 -1.47 3.10
CA PHE A 86 22.62 -1.67 1.86
C PHE A 86 24.06 -1.10 1.92
N THR A 87 24.43 -0.43 3.01
CA THR A 87 25.71 0.30 3.15
C THR A 87 26.76 -0.45 3.98
N TYR A 88 26.49 -1.66 4.46
CA TYR A 88 27.47 -2.43 5.25
C TYR A 88 28.28 -3.47 4.45
N TRP A 89 28.09 -3.53 3.13
CA TRP A 89 28.77 -4.51 2.25
C TRP A 89 29.60 -3.88 1.12
N PHE A 90 29.88 -2.57 1.18
CA PHE A 90 30.82 -1.89 0.28
C PHE A 90 31.73 -0.95 1.07
#